data_AF-G7TIP7-F1
#
_entry.id   AF-G7TIP7-F1
#
_cell.length_a   1.000
_cell.length_b   1.000
_cell.length_c   1.000
_cell.angle_alpha   90.00
_cell.angle_beta   90.00
_cell.angle_gamma   90.00
#
_symmetry.space_group_name_H-M   'P 1'
#
loop_
_entity.id
_entity.type
_entity.pdbx_description
1 polymer ?
#
loop_
_entity_poly.entity_id
_entity_poly.type
_entity_poly.pdbx_seq_one_letter_code
_entity_poly.pdbx_strand_id
1 'polypeptide(L)'
;MAEMRVVVDQALCATTGQCALTLPAVFRQRVSDGVAEVCVAEVPPALHAAARLAASQCPVAAIRIIDADADAAGTGGGPASSQAEPSIASAPRNSGGHDGTM
;
A
#
# COMPACT_ATOMS: atom_id res chain seq x y z
N MET A 1 -2.19 -0.42 -28.01
CA MET A 1 -3.05 0.66 -27.48
C MET A 1 -2.63 0.82 -26.03
N ALA A 2 -2.56 2.02 -25.47
CA ALA A 2 -2.08 2.15 -24.09
C ALA A 2 -3.06 1.38 -23.18
N GLU A 3 -2.60 0.28 -22.60
CA GLU A 3 -3.38 -0.56 -21.72
C GLU A 3 -2.91 -0.28 -20.29
N MET A 4 -3.81 0.31 -19.50
CA MET A 4 -3.56 0.62 -18.10
C MET A 4 -4.20 -0.48 -17.29
N ARG A 5 -3.44 -1.08 -16.38
CA ARG A 5 -3.95 -2.06 -15.43
C ARG A 5 -3.98 -1.50 -14.03
N VAL A 6 -4.99 -1.89 -13.26
CA VAL A 6 -5.13 -1.49 -11.86
C VAL A 6 -5.15 -2.69 -10.94
N VAL A 7 -4.50 -2.55 -9.80
CA VAL A 7 -4.40 -3.58 -8.76
C VAL A 7 -4.68 -2.93 -7.41
N VAL A 8 -5.47 -3.60 -6.56
CA VAL A 8 -5.72 -3.16 -5.19
C VAL A 8 -4.99 -4.08 -4.23
N ASP A 9 -4.18 -3.49 -3.36
CA ASP A 9 -3.59 -4.16 -2.23
C ASP A 9 -4.59 -4.25 -1.08
N GLN A 10 -5.13 -5.45 -0.87
CA GLN A 10 -6.15 -5.70 0.15
C GLN A 10 -5.61 -5.56 1.57
N ALA A 11 -4.29 -5.76 1.79
CA ALA A 11 -3.68 -5.66 3.11
C ALA A 11 -3.49 -4.20 3.55
N LEU A 12 -3.31 -3.28 2.60
CA LEU A 12 -3.19 -1.85 2.87
C LEU A 12 -4.54 -1.11 2.87
N CYS A 13 -5.62 -1.74 2.38
CA CYS A 13 -6.90 -1.08 2.18
C CYS A 13 -7.53 -0.62 3.50
N ALA A 14 -7.67 0.70 3.69
CA ALA A 14 -8.33 1.29 4.86
C ALA A 14 -9.87 1.40 4.74
N THR A 15 -10.49 0.67 3.80
CA THR A 15 -11.95 0.55 3.65
C THR A 15 -12.71 1.88 3.59
N THR A 16 -12.12 2.92 2.98
CA THR A 16 -12.70 4.28 2.94
C THR A 16 -13.73 4.50 1.83
N GLY A 17 -13.88 3.53 0.91
CA GLY A 17 -14.84 3.58 -0.20
C GLY A 17 -14.57 4.60 -1.30
N GLN A 18 -13.53 5.42 -1.19
CA GLN A 18 -13.28 6.52 -2.14
C GLN A 18 -13.11 6.03 -3.58
N CYS A 19 -12.43 4.90 -3.79
CA CYS A 19 -12.23 4.31 -5.11
C CYS A 19 -13.53 3.89 -5.80
N ALA A 20 -14.46 3.27 -5.07
CA ALA A 20 -15.75 2.84 -5.59
C ALA A 20 -16.68 4.04 -5.86
N LEU A 21 -16.52 5.15 -5.13
CA LEU A 21 -17.25 6.40 -5.38
C LEU A 21 -16.71 7.14 -6.61
N THR A 22 -15.40 7.18 -6.80
CA THR A 22 -14.77 7.85 -7.95
C THR A 22 -14.97 7.07 -9.25
N LEU A 23 -14.83 5.74 -9.23
CA LEU A 23 -14.91 4.92 -10.43
C LEU A 23 -15.60 3.57 -10.14
N PRO A 24 -16.94 3.55 -9.95
CA PRO A 24 -17.71 2.35 -9.65
C PRO A 24 -17.70 1.30 -10.77
N ALA A 25 -17.35 1.72 -11.99
CA ALA A 25 -17.21 0.82 -13.13
C ALA A 25 -15.99 -0.12 -13.01
N VAL A 26 -14.96 0.29 -12.25
CA VAL A 26 -13.67 -0.43 -12.15
C VAL A 26 -13.43 -0.96 -10.74
N PHE A 27 -13.83 -0.21 -9.71
CA PHE A 27 -13.66 -0.60 -8.31
C PHE A 27 -15.00 -0.89 -7.66
N ARG A 28 -15.01 -1.91 -6.81
CA ARG A 28 -16.15 -2.25 -5.97
C ARG A 28 -15.68 -2.46 -4.54
N GLN A 29 -16.49 -2.05 -3.57
CA GLN A 29 -16.25 -2.39 -2.19
C GLN A 29 -16.95 -3.69 -1.82
N ARG A 30 -16.23 -4.65 -1.23
CA ARG A 30 -16.78 -5.90 -0.74
C ARG A 30 -17.73 -5.64 0.42
N VAL A 31 -18.97 -6.09 0.31
CA VAL A 31 -19.99 -5.84 1.34
C VAL A 31 -19.66 -6.53 2.67
N SER A 32 -18.98 -7.68 2.63
CA SER A 32 -18.70 -8.47 3.84
C SER A 32 -17.66 -7.84 4.77
N ASP A 33 -16.72 -7.06 4.23
CA ASP A 33 -15.50 -6.66 4.98
C ASP A 33 -15.04 -5.23 4.63
N GLY A 34 -15.72 -4.54 3.70
CA GLY A 34 -15.38 -3.18 3.30
C GLY A 34 -14.12 -3.03 2.44
N VAL A 35 -13.39 -4.12 2.17
CA VAL A 35 -12.19 -4.11 1.33
C VAL A 35 -12.52 -3.83 -0.12
N ALA A 36 -11.73 -2.98 -0.77
CA ALA A 36 -11.87 -2.68 -2.19
C ALA A 36 -11.37 -3.84 -3.07
N GLU A 37 -12.10 -4.11 -4.14
CA GLU A 37 -11.86 -5.16 -5.13
C GLU A 37 -11.90 -4.57 -6.54
N VAL A 38 -11.04 -5.07 -7.42
CA VAL A 38 -11.00 -4.65 -8.82
C VAL A 38 -11.99 -5.48 -9.62
N CYS A 39 -12.98 -4.82 -10.21
CA CYS A 39 -13.96 -5.43 -11.10
C CYS A 39 -13.40 -5.58 -12.53
N VAL A 40 -12.63 -4.59 -12.98
CA VAL A 40 -12.03 -4.56 -14.32
C VAL A 40 -10.53 -4.28 -14.19
N ALA A 41 -9.71 -5.30 -14.39
CA ALA A 41 -8.25 -5.17 -14.26
C ALA A 41 -7.65 -4.31 -15.37
N GLU A 42 -8.20 -4.37 -16.58
CA GLU A 42 -7.75 -3.63 -17.76
C GLU A 42 -8.64 -2.41 -18.00
N VAL A 43 -8.11 -1.23 -17.69
CA VAL A 43 -8.84 0.02 -17.76
C VAL A 43 -8.79 0.55 -19.20
N PRO A 44 -9.95 0.78 -19.84
CA PRO A 44 -9.99 1.36 -21.17
C PRO A 44 -9.49 2.82 -21.13
N PRO A 45 -8.93 3.35 -22.24
CA PRO A 45 -8.34 4.69 -22.30
C PRO A 45 -9.29 5.81 -21.87
N ALA A 46 -10.60 5.64 -22.10
CA ALA A 46 -11.62 6.58 -21.66
C ALA A 46 -11.69 6.74 -20.13
N LEU A 47 -11.26 5.73 -19.36
CA LEU A 47 -11.32 5.70 -17.91
C LEU A 47 -9.95 5.88 -17.24
N HIS A 48 -8.86 6.01 -18.02
CA HIS A 48 -7.50 6.17 -17.47
C HIS A 48 -7.38 7.35 -16.51
N ALA A 49 -7.94 8.51 -16.88
CA ALA A 49 -7.92 9.69 -16.03
C ALA A 49 -8.66 9.45 -14.69
N ALA A 50 -9.82 8.80 -14.74
CA ALA A 50 -10.59 8.48 -13.55
C ALA A 50 -9.91 7.41 -12.68
N ALA A 51 -9.23 6.43 -13.28
CA ALA A 51 -8.47 5.43 -12.54
C ALA A 51 -7.26 6.04 -11.83
N ARG A 52 -6.54 6.97 -12.48
CA ARG A 52 -5.47 7.74 -11.85
C ARG A 52 -5.97 8.61 -10.70
N LEU A 53 -7.13 9.25 -10.87
CA LEU A 53 -7.78 10.03 -9.82
C LEU A 53 -8.18 9.16 -8.62
N ALA A 54 -8.77 7.99 -8.87
CA ALA A 54 -9.14 7.05 -7.80
C ALA A 54 -7.90 6.63 -6.99
N ALA A 55 -6.77 6.38 -7.65
CA ALA A 55 -5.51 6.07 -6.99
C ALA A 55 -4.97 7.24 -6.16
N SER A 56 -5.03 8.48 -6.67
CA SER A 56 -4.55 9.67 -5.91
C SER A 56 -5.42 10.02 -4.71
N GLN A 57 -6.70 9.65 -4.72
CA GLN A 57 -7.62 9.85 -3.58
C GLN A 57 -7.47 8.78 -2.50
N CYS A 58 -6.67 7.73 -2.73
CA CYS A 58 -6.45 6.68 -1.74
C CYS A 58 -5.47 7.17 -0.65
N PRO A 59 -5.91 7.33 0.61
CA PRO A 59 -5.07 7.90 1.67
C PRO A 59 -3.89 6.99 2.06
N VAL A 60 -4.02 5.70 1.80
CA VAL A 60 -3.06 4.64 2.13
C VAL A 60 -2.32 4.11 0.91
N ALA A 61 -2.53 4.72 -0.26
CA ALA A 61 -1.91 4.32 -1.53
C ALA A 61 -2.07 2.81 -1.84
N ALA A 62 -3.21 2.21 -1.47
CA ALA A 62 -3.49 0.79 -1.71
C ALA A 62 -3.74 0.45 -3.19
N ILE A 63 -3.90 1.44 -4.08
CA ILE A 63 -4.21 1.25 -5.50
C ILE A 63 -2.94 1.44 -6.32
N ARG A 64 -2.52 0.39 -7.02
CA ARG A 64 -1.37 0.39 -7.95
C ARG A 64 -1.85 0.44 -9.39
N ILE A 65 -1.13 1.21 -10.20
CA ILE A 65 -1.35 1.39 -11.62
C ILE A 65 -0.15 0.80 -12.34
N ILE A 66 -0.39 -0.03 -13.35
CA ILE A 66 0.61 -0.73 -14.14
C ILE A 66 0.35 -0.35 -15.59
N ASP A 67 1.31 0.27 -16.25
CA ASP A 67 1.29 0.44 -17.70
C ASP A 67 1.68 -0.90 -18.34
N ALA A 68 0.77 -1.48 -19.14
CA ALA A 68 0.97 -2.81 -19.74
C ALA A 68 2.04 -2.85 -20.84
N ASP A 69 2.65 -1.71 -21.18
CA ASP A 69 3.80 -1.62 -22.09
C ASP A 69 5.13 -2.02 -21.40
N ALA A 70 5.16 -2.03 -20.06
CA ALA A 70 6.34 -2.35 -19.26
C ALA A 70 6.16 -3.68 -18.51
N ASP A 71 6.45 -4.78 -19.22
CA ASP A 71 7.05 -5.99 -18.67
C ASP A 71 6.21 -6.91 -17.74
N ALA A 72 6.14 -8.18 -18.14
CA ALA A 72 5.76 -9.29 -17.29
C ALA A 72 6.90 -9.68 -16.34
N ALA A 73 7.33 -8.79 -15.45
CA ALA A 73 8.17 -9.18 -14.31
C ALA A 73 7.90 -8.28 -13.10
N GLY A 74 7.22 -8.85 -12.10
CA GLY A 74 7.10 -8.18 -10.82
C GLY A 74 5.94 -8.68 -9.99
N THR A 75 6.09 -9.89 -9.45
CA THR A 75 5.40 -10.29 -8.22
C THR A 75 5.74 -9.28 -7.13
N GLY A 76 4.95 -8.22 -7.02
CA GLY A 76 5.01 -7.24 -5.94
C GLY A 76 4.07 -7.61 -4.82
N GLY A 77 3.97 -8.89 -4.46
CA GLY A 77 3.42 -9.31 -3.18
C GLY A 77 4.42 -8.90 -2.12
N GLY A 78 4.25 -7.71 -1.55
CA GLY A 78 5.01 -7.33 -0.38
C GLY A 78 4.56 -8.18 0.81
N PRO A 79 5.46 -8.65 1.68
CA PRO A 79 5.09 -8.80 3.07
C PRO A 79 5.12 -7.40 3.68
N ALA A 80 3.92 -6.87 3.97
CA ALA A 80 3.78 -6.03 5.15
C ALA A 80 4.28 -6.86 6.36
N SER A 81 5.06 -6.21 7.22
CA SER A 81 5.54 -6.69 8.53
C SER A 81 6.83 -7.51 8.57
N SER A 82 7.98 -6.82 8.46
CA SER A 82 9.24 -7.10 9.17
C SER A 82 10.22 -5.99 8.75
N GLN A 83 10.70 -5.07 9.59
CA GLN A 83 11.20 -5.27 10.95
C GLN A 83 11.01 -3.96 11.73
N ALA A 84 10.34 -4.06 12.87
CA ALA A 84 10.53 -3.13 13.97
C ALA A 84 11.96 -3.31 14.52
N GLU A 85 12.58 -2.19 14.88
CA GLU A 85 13.72 -2.03 15.79
C GLU A 85 15.08 -2.67 15.42
N PRO A 86 16.04 -1.91 14.87
CA PRO A 86 17.44 -2.22 15.07
C PRO A 86 17.92 -1.67 16.43
N SER A 87 18.67 -2.53 17.11
CA SER A 87 19.69 -2.22 18.12
C SER A 87 19.27 -2.36 19.60
N ILE A 88 19.29 -3.62 20.03
CA ILE A 88 20.15 -4.13 21.11
C ILE A 88 20.39 -3.21 22.32
N ALA A 89 19.94 -3.70 23.47
CA ALA A 89 20.34 -3.27 24.80
C ALA A 89 21.86 -3.03 24.90
N SER A 90 22.28 -1.76 24.89
CA SER A 90 23.55 -1.37 25.47
C SER A 90 23.35 -1.25 26.98
N ALA A 91 23.70 -2.33 27.69
CA ALA A 91 23.81 -2.35 29.13
C ALA A 91 24.66 -1.17 29.66
N PRO A 92 24.31 -0.53 30.78
CA PRO A 92 25.22 0.38 31.46
C PRO A 92 26.32 -0.44 32.13
N ARG A 93 27.54 -0.39 31.58
CA ARG A 93 28.75 -0.72 32.33
C ARG A 93 29.75 0.43 32.24
N ASN A 94 29.75 1.27 33.27
CA ASN A 94 31.03 1.62 33.88
C ASN A 94 30.83 1.74 35.39
N SER A 95 31.36 0.74 36.07
CA SER A 95 31.83 0.83 37.45
C SER A 95 33.03 1.76 37.44
N GLY A 96 32.96 2.86 38.18
CA GLY A 96 34.07 3.79 38.41
C GLY A 96 33.96 4.32 39.83
N GLY A 97 34.55 3.60 40.78
CA GLY A 97 34.58 4.01 42.18
C GLY A 97 35.47 5.22 42.42
N HIS A 98 35.13 5.98 43.45
CA HIS A 98 36.08 6.80 44.20
C HIS A 98 35.59 6.89 45.65
N ASP A 99 36.16 5.97 46.43
CA ASP A 99 36.69 6.12 47.78
C ASP A 99 36.33 7.40 48.54
N GLY A 100 35.66 7.22 49.69
CA GLY A 100 35.45 8.28 50.65
C GLY A 100 36.73 8.60 51.42
N THR A 101 36.96 9.88 51.69
CA THR A 101 37.87 10.33 52.76
C THR A 101 37.33 11.63 53.36
N MET A 102 36.93 11.49 54.64
CA MET A 102 36.72 12.44 55.74
C MET A 102 35.70 13.58 55.61
#